data_AF-A0A811T1Z3-F1
#
_entry.id   AF-A0A811T1Z3-F1
#
_cell.length_a   1.000
_cell.length_b   1.000
_cell.length_c   1.000
_cell.angle_alpha   90.00
_cell.angle_beta   90.00
_cell.angle_gamma   90.00
#
_symmetry.space_group_name_H-M   'P 1'
#
loop_
_entity.id
_entity.type
_entity.pdbx_description
1 polymer ?
#
loop_
_entity_poly.entity_id
_entity_poly.type
_entity_poly.pdbx_seq_one_letter_code
_entity_poly.pdbx_strand_id
1 'polypeptide(L)' 'MKMCVILGTRPEVIKMSPVVRACEGSGADYFMIYTGQHYSYNMDRVFFEQPGLPDARYNLDVGSGRHGEQSRMVAGIT' A
#
# COMPACT_ATOMS: atom_id res chain seq x y z
N MET A 1 -6.39 15.00 11.57
CA MET A 1 -6.09 14.97 10.12
C MET A 1 -5.71 13.54 9.80
N LYS A 2 -6.29 12.92 8.77
CA LYS A 2 -6.13 11.48 8.50
C LYS A 2 -5.27 11.27 7.26
N MET A 3 -4.18 10.52 7.38
CA MET A 3 -3.24 10.25 6.29
C MET A 3 -3.57 8.93 5.58
N CYS A 4 -3.36 8.92 4.28
CA CYS A 4 -3.51 7.73 3.44
C CYS A 4 -2.16 7.42 2.79
N VAL A 5 -1.69 6.19 2.95
CA VAL A 5 -0.47 5.69 2.31
C VAL A 5 -0.86 4.68 1.23
N ILE A 6 -0.60 5.02 -0.02
CA ILE A 6 -0.93 4.18 -1.18
C ILE A 6 0.35 3.53 -1.70
N LEU A 7 0.33 2.21 -1.87
CA LEU A 7 1.44 1.42 -2.38
C LEU A 7 0.92 0.30 -3.29
N GLY A 8 1.70 -0.05 -4.30
CA GLY A 8 1.36 -1.07 -5.29
C GLY A 8 2.55 -1.90 -5.75
N THR A 9 3.77 -1.39 -5.59
CA THR A 9 5.00 -2.05 -6.04
C THR A 9 5.97 -2.33 -4.89
N ARG A 10 6.86 -3.32 -5.08
CA ARG A 10 7.91 -3.66 -4.11
C ARG A 10 8.82 -2.47 -3.75
N PRO A 11 9.31 -1.66 -4.71
CA PRO A 11 10.09 -0.47 -4.37
C PRO A 11 9.33 0.55 -3.50
N GLU A 12 8.01 0.67 -3.66
CA GLU A 12 7.18 1.56 -2.84
C GLU A 12 7.06 1.05 -1.41
N VAL A 13 6.80 -0.25 -1.21
CA VAL A 13 6.75 -0.86 0.13
C VAL A 13 8.03 -0.59 0.91
N ILE A 14 9.19 -0.83 0.29
CA ILE A 14 10.51 -0.63 0.92
C ILE A 14 10.71 0.85 1.29
N LYS A 15 10.38 1.77 0.38
CA LYS A 15 10.55 3.21 0.60
C LYS A 15 9.58 3.79 1.63
N MET A 16 8.36 3.25 1.71
CA MET A 16 7.32 3.74 2.63
C MET A 16 7.39 3.12 4.02
N SER A 17 8.08 2.00 4.17
CA SER A 17 8.30 1.33 5.47
C SER A 17 8.73 2.29 6.61
N PRO A 18 9.76 3.14 6.46
CA PRO A 18 10.16 4.09 7.50
C PRO A 18 9.10 5.16 7.80
N VAL A 19 8.30 5.56 6.80
CA VAL A 19 7.22 6.56 6.99
C VAL A 19 6.10 5.96 7.82
N VAL A 20 5.68 4.73 7.51
CA VAL A 20 4.65 4.01 8.28
C VAL A 20 5.06 3.84 9.73
N ARG A 21 6.31 3.45 10.00
CA ARG A 21 6.85 3.34 11.36
C ARG A 21 6.85 4.68 12.11
N ALA A 22 7.14 5.79 11.42
CA ALA A 22 7.05 7.11 12.03
C ALA A 22 5.61 7.52 12.35
N CYS A 23 4.65 7.14 11.51
CA CYS A 23 3.22 7.33 11.78
C CYS A 23 2.77 6.52 13.02
N GLU A 24 3.18 5.26 13.14
CA GLU A 24 2.89 4.43 14.32
C GLU A 24 3.50 5.03 15.59
N GLY A 25 4.79 5.38 15.55
CA GLY A 25 5.50 5.93 16.71
C GLY A 25 4.99 7.30 17.18
N SER A 26 4.31 8.05 16.29
CA SER A 26 3.69 9.34 16.63
C SER A 26 2.19 9.23 16.98
N GLY A 27 1.59 8.05 16.84
CA GLY A 27 0.15 7.87 17.03
C GLY A 27 -0.70 8.60 15.99
N ALA A 28 -0.17 8.83 14.79
CA ALA A 28 -0.90 9.50 13.71
C ALA A 28 -2.11 8.66 13.26
N ASP A 29 -3.22 9.31 12.93
CA ASP A 29 -4.35 8.63 12.28
C ASP A 29 -4.00 8.42 10.80
N TYR A 30 -3.67 7.18 10.43
CA TYR A 30 -3.38 6.80 9.05
C TYR A 30 -4.00 5.45 8.68
N PHE A 31 -4.06 5.18 7.38
CA PHE A 31 -4.37 3.86 6.86
C PHE A 31 -3.63 3.61 5.54
N MET A 32 -3.49 2.33 5.20
CA MET A 32 -2.81 1.90 3.98
C MET A 32 -3.78 1.35 2.94
N ILE A 33 -3.44 1.61 1.68
CA ILE A 33 -4.12 1.08 0.49
C ILE A 33 -3.07 0.35 -0.34
N TYR A 34 -3.31 -0.93 -0.56
CA TYR A 34 -2.54 -1.74 -1.49
C TYR A 34 -3.25 -1.81 -2.83
N THR A 35 -2.58 -1.45 -3.92
CA THR A 35 -3.19 -1.42 -5.27
C THR A 35 -2.98 -2.73 -6.03
N GLY A 36 -2.09 -3.61 -5.55
CA GLY A 36 -1.90 -4.95 -6.14
C GLY A 36 -1.18 -4.94 -7.49
N GLN A 37 -0.30 -3.98 -7.78
CA GLN A 37 0.38 -3.86 -9.07
C GLN A 37 1.52 -4.88 -9.29
N HIS A 38 1.49 -6.06 -8.63
CA HIS A 38 2.51 -7.10 -8.74
C HIS A 38 2.02 -8.43 -9.34
N TYR A 39 2.84 -9.00 -10.20
CA TYR A 39 2.59 -10.17 -11.07
C TYR A 39 2.56 -11.55 -10.40
N SER A 40 2.61 -11.68 -9.07
CA SER A 40 2.58 -13.01 -8.44
C SER A 40 2.07 -12.99 -7.00
N TYR A 41 0.85 -13.52 -6.84
CA TYR A 41 0.09 -13.73 -5.60
C TYR A 41 0.90 -14.40 -4.47
N ASN A 42 1.92 -15.19 -4.81
CA ASN A 42 2.75 -15.91 -3.84
C ASN A 42 3.82 -15.04 -3.17
N MET A 43 4.10 -13.82 -3.66
CA MET A 43 5.02 -12.89 -2.97
C MET A 43 4.33 -12.03 -1.92
N ASP A 44 3.05 -11.68 -2.08
CA ASP A 44 2.39 -10.70 -1.20
C ASP A 44 2.41 -11.11 0.29
N ARG A 45 2.27 -12.41 0.59
CA ARG A 45 2.22 -12.92 1.96
C ARG A 45 3.55 -12.78 2.71
N VAL A 46 4.67 -12.97 2.01
CA VAL A 46 6.03 -12.83 2.59
C VAL A 46 6.40 -11.35 2.79
N PHE A 47 5.76 -10.43 2.05
CA PHE A 47 6.07 -9.00 2.13
C PHE A 47 5.35 -8.24 3.25
N PHE A 48 4.21 -8.72 3.76
CA PHE A 48 3.71 -8.23 5.06
C PHE A 48 4.60 -8.71 6.21
N GLU A 49 5.23 -9.88 6.07
CA GLU A 49 6.08 -10.47 7.11
C GLU A 49 7.49 -9.88 7.20
N GLN A 50 8.07 -9.33 6.11
CA GLN A 50 9.50 -8.92 6.09
C GLN A 50 9.83 -7.50 6.62
N PRO A 51 9.01 -6.45 6.43
CA PRO A 51 9.27 -5.13 7.01
C PRO A 51 8.48 -4.85 8.31
N GLY A 52 7.64 -5.78 8.78
CA GLY A 52 6.82 -5.56 9.98
C GLY A 52 5.84 -4.41 9.81
N LEU A 53 5.26 -4.26 8.62
CA LEU A 53 4.20 -3.29 8.36
C LEU A 53 2.84 -3.89 8.72
N PRO A 54 1.88 -3.08 9.21
CA PRO A 54 0.53 -3.56 9.40
C PRO A 54 -0.16 -3.89 8.07
N ASP A 55 -1.28 -4.61 8.14
CA ASP A 55 -2.06 -4.93 6.95
C ASP A 55 -2.69 -3.67 6.33
N ALA A 56 -2.88 -3.68 5.01
CA ALA A 56 -3.58 -2.62 4.32
C ALA A 56 -5.08 -2.65 4.66
N ARG A 57 -5.68 -1.47 4.90
CA ARG A 57 -7.14 -1.36 5.12
C ARG A 57 -7.91 -1.72 3.84
N TYR A 58 -7.36 -1.33 2.69
CA TYR A 58 -7.94 -1.62 1.39
C TYR A 58 -6.92 -2.33 0.51
N ASN A 59 -7.31 -3.44 -0.09
CA ASN A 59 -6.58 -4.07 -1.18
C ASN A 59 -7.45 -4.00 -2.43
N LEU A 60 -7.00 -3.28 -3.45
CA LEU A 60 -7.77 -2.99 -4.65
C LEU A 60 -7.59 -4.04 -5.75
N ASP A 61 -6.59 -4.92 -5.64
CA ASP A 61 -6.31 -6.03 -6.56
C ASP A 61 -6.37 -5.65 -8.06
N VAL A 62 -5.88 -4.46 -8.40
CA VAL A 62 -6.06 -3.87 -9.75
C VAL A 62 -5.10 -4.49 -10.76
N GLY A 63 -4.02 -5.14 -10.30
CA GLY A 63 -2.97 -5.68 -11.15
C GLY A 63 -2.17 -4.58 -11.87
N SER A 64 -1.29 -5.02 -12.78
CA SER A 64 -0.60 -4.10 -13.68
C SER A 64 -1.47 -3.79 -14.90
N GLY A 65 -1.58 -2.51 -15.28
CA GLY A 65 -2.40 -2.04 -16.41
C GLY A 65 -1.79 -0.80 -17.05
N ARG A 66 -2.49 -0.19 -18.01
CA ARG A 66 -2.02 1.08 -18.60
C ARG A 66 -2.10 2.20 -17.57
N HIS A 67 -1.19 3.18 -17.66
CA HIS A 67 -1.11 4.28 -16.69
C HIS A 67 -2.46 4.99 -16.45
N GLY A 68 -3.27 5.19 -17.50
CA GLY A 68 -4.61 5.80 -17.38
C GLY A 68 -5.63 4.96 -16.60
N GLU A 69 -5.49 3.64 -16.59
CA GLU A 69 -6.34 2.73 -15.81
C GLU A 69 -5.93 2.75 -14.34
N GLN A 70 -4.62 2.81 -14.08
CA GLN A 70 -4.05 2.89 -12.74
C GLN A 70 -4.42 4.20 -12.04
N SER A 71 -4.44 5.34 -12.73
CA SER A 71 -4.80 6.62 -12.11
C SER A 71 -6.26 6.69 -11.63
N ARG A 72 -7.17 5.88 -12.21
CA ARG A 72 -8.59 5.84 -11.80
C ARG A 72 -8.84 5.05 -10.52
N MET A 73 -7.89 4.25 -10.05
CA MET A 73 -8.11 3.30 -8.95
C MET A 73 -8.48 3.95 -7.61
N VAL A 74 -8.11 5.22 -7.42
CA VAL A 74 -8.33 5.95 -6.17
C VAL A 74 -9.65 6.71 -6.16
N ALA A 75 -10.39 6.74 -7.28
CA ALA A 75 -11.54 7.62 -7.51
C ALA A 75 -12.84 7.24 -6.75
N GLY A 76 -12.77 6.37 -5.74
CA GLY A 76 -13.93 5.97 -4.93
C GLY A 76 -13.61 5.70 -3.46
N ILE A 77 -12.41 6.08 -3.00
CA ILE A 77 -11.96 5.84 -1.64
C ILE A 77 -12.27 7.09 -0.83
N THR A 78 -13.30 7.03 0.01
CA THR A 78 -13.78 8.15 0.85
C THR A 78 -13.78 7.76 2.31
#